data_AF-A0A4Q1HQT2-F1
#
_entry.id   AF-A0A4Q1HQT2-F1
#
_cell.length_a   1.000
_cell.length_b   1.000
_cell.length_c   1.000
_cell.angle_alpha   90.00
_cell.angle_beta   90.00
_cell.angle_gamma   90.00
#
_symmetry.space_group_name_H-M   'P 1'
#
loop_
_entity.id
_entity.type
_entity.pdbx_description
1 polymer ?
#
loop_
_entity_poly.entity_id
_entity_poly.type
_entity_poly.pdbx_seq_one_letter_code
_entity_poly.pdbx_strand_id
1 'polypeptide(L)'
;MDFPMPPLSSLPPAGAAGFQPVFFSAAAAPVPPDAASAASAASAAETCYYSHDKHGTFERFRRSDDYARVNARICADFDALGAFMDTHAATRADHVRKQFNTFLKNLDSTFFDTLIEGIYGSGAQALHEAACIVEGDHVGIRPEDKIRAIERLADGITVCASGVVANLAAVARDLAHETGGLRGKIWRVKEQAVAEMLQQRTSRWFQKELNQLRDDLSLIPQVEDKLRQLYEGNEIHYVNRLWDEMADSLGLTPRNDPLRVAMPINKEIPAALKVKWRSSILAALKPSVIALAMADETLAAYRGDVRKSGLDLEGERDGELAAFLADIARAAGERLGLPADDALNVYGLVAFQESRYRVRDDASVLAVELLARMETLGLISGRPVRRGTWSKAPGGPVFDLLVYEDLAWKVEGGTHGANDVEWADIARHDAHPLTLADLRDWSAAQAQRKQAAAIPPQGALRHVIDKTAPDRCAREIPVEWITDTDQATHRRLRDRLGLELPAYAVYLQHRWPAQLDKLVGECEQQRVDLQELYGAYKRQPGRTVLPPLKLVLACMDLTYTDHCVGVLKHWPADAEIDRRLGRRLNVFEFAHFKLTRLAYLASHKDSVPQAWP
;
A
#
# COMPACT_ATOMS: atom_id res chain seq x y z
N MET A 1 24.96 -11.43 23.53
CA MET A 1 25.45 -12.21 22.37
C MET A 1 24.97 -11.46 21.15
N ASP A 2 25.85 -10.69 20.52
CA ASP A 2 25.54 -9.98 19.27
C ASP A 2 25.64 -10.98 18.13
N PHE A 3 24.49 -11.43 17.63
CA PHE A 3 24.46 -12.15 16.37
C PHE A 3 24.77 -11.16 15.24
N PRO A 4 25.65 -11.50 14.27
CA PRO A 4 25.91 -10.64 13.13
C PRO A 4 24.61 -10.44 12.35
N MET A 5 24.12 -9.20 12.33
CA MET A 5 22.95 -8.81 11.56
C MET A 5 23.29 -8.94 10.06
N PRO A 6 22.45 -9.60 9.25
CA PRO A 6 22.70 -9.70 7.81
C PRO A 6 22.74 -8.30 7.19
N PRO A 7 23.64 -8.05 6.22
CA PRO A 7 23.70 -6.75 5.54
C PRO A 7 22.38 -6.45 4.85
N LEU A 8 22.01 -5.16 4.78
CA LEU A 8 20.77 -4.71 4.12
C LEU A 8 20.69 -5.17 2.64
N SER A 9 21.85 -5.35 2.00
CA SER A 9 22.02 -5.80 0.60
C SER A 9 21.95 -7.31 0.38
N SER A 10 21.71 -8.13 1.41
CA SER A 10 21.57 -9.58 1.19
C SER A 10 20.27 -9.89 0.42
N LEU A 11 20.36 -10.57 -0.72
CA LEU A 11 19.19 -11.13 -1.42
C LEU A 11 18.35 -11.99 -0.45
N PRO A 12 17.01 -11.95 -0.56
CA PRO A 12 16.17 -12.84 0.21
C PRO A 12 16.45 -14.31 -0.14
N PRO A 13 16.29 -15.25 0.80
CA PRO A 13 16.43 -16.67 0.49
C PRO A 13 15.44 -17.11 -0.60
N ALA A 14 15.80 -18.13 -1.38
CA ALA A 14 14.92 -18.68 -2.42
C ALA A 14 13.54 -19.06 -1.83
N GLY A 15 12.46 -18.61 -2.47
CA GLY A 15 11.08 -18.85 -2.02
C GLY A 15 10.57 -17.91 -0.92
N ALA A 16 11.29 -16.82 -0.61
CA ALA A 16 10.82 -15.82 0.33
C ALA A 16 9.44 -15.27 -0.09
N ALA A 17 8.48 -15.34 0.84
CA ALA A 17 7.12 -14.82 0.68
C ALA A 17 6.39 -15.31 -0.59
N GLY A 18 6.69 -16.51 -1.06
CA GLY A 18 5.97 -17.11 -2.21
C GLY A 18 6.44 -16.60 -3.57
N PHE A 19 7.46 -15.74 -3.67
CA PHE A 19 8.05 -15.32 -4.95
C PHE A 19 9.27 -16.17 -5.34
N GLN A 20 9.49 -16.30 -6.66
CA GLN A 20 10.73 -16.83 -7.21
C GLN A 20 11.85 -15.78 -7.12
N PRO A 21 13.14 -16.17 -7.05
CA PRO A 21 14.25 -15.23 -6.96
C PRO A 21 14.28 -14.16 -8.06
N VAL A 22 13.80 -14.49 -9.26
CA VAL A 22 13.73 -13.58 -10.40
C VAL A 22 12.88 -12.33 -10.11
N PHE A 23 11.88 -12.42 -9.22
CA PHE A 23 11.05 -11.29 -8.82
C PHE A 23 11.86 -10.22 -8.05
N PHE A 24 12.93 -10.62 -7.36
CA PHE A 24 13.81 -9.74 -6.59
C PHE A 24 15.08 -9.35 -7.35
N SER A 25 15.14 -9.58 -8.66
CA SER A 25 16.25 -9.14 -9.50
C SER A 25 15.89 -7.85 -10.25
N ALA A 26 16.69 -6.80 -10.08
CA ALA A 26 16.55 -5.56 -10.85
C ALA A 26 16.78 -5.81 -12.35
N ALA A 27 17.69 -6.72 -12.70
CA ALA A 27 17.96 -7.12 -14.09
C ALA A 27 16.77 -7.84 -14.77
N ALA A 28 15.81 -8.31 -13.97
CA ALA A 28 14.61 -8.97 -14.46
C ALA A 28 13.39 -8.03 -14.53
N ALA A 29 13.56 -6.75 -14.17
CA ALA A 29 12.59 -5.71 -14.48
C ALA A 29 12.44 -5.60 -16.00
N PRO A 30 11.22 -5.41 -16.51
CA PRO A 30 11.02 -5.26 -17.95
C PRO A 30 11.73 -4.01 -18.44
N VAL A 31 12.70 -4.25 -19.31
CA VAL A 31 13.37 -3.22 -20.11
C VAL A 31 12.47 -2.97 -21.32
N PRO A 32 12.23 -1.71 -21.74
CA PRO A 32 11.44 -1.43 -22.94
C PRO A 32 11.93 -2.30 -24.11
N PRO A 33 11.04 -2.91 -24.91
CA PRO A 33 11.43 -3.75 -26.04
C PRO A 33 12.34 -2.99 -27.02
N ASP A 34 12.15 -1.67 -27.11
CA ASP A 34 12.99 -0.79 -27.91
C ASP A 34 14.22 -0.26 -27.18
N ALA A 35 14.47 -0.51 -25.89
CA ALA A 35 15.74 -0.09 -25.29
C ALA A 35 16.92 -0.95 -25.76
N ALA A 36 16.69 -2.20 -26.18
CA ALA A 36 17.73 -3.01 -26.84
C ALA A 36 17.96 -2.57 -28.30
N SER A 37 16.89 -2.17 -29.01
CA SER A 37 16.96 -1.70 -30.40
C SER A 37 17.44 -0.23 -30.49
N ALA A 38 17.02 0.62 -29.57
CA ALA A 38 17.47 1.99 -29.38
C ALA A 38 18.88 2.03 -28.79
N ALA A 39 19.31 1.08 -27.94
CA ALA A 39 20.75 0.98 -27.62
C ALA A 39 21.59 0.68 -28.88
N SER A 40 21.02 -0.02 -29.87
CA SER A 40 21.67 -0.28 -31.16
C SER A 40 21.51 0.86 -32.18
N ALA A 41 20.48 1.69 -32.11
CA ALA A 41 20.20 2.79 -33.07
C ALA A 41 20.57 4.19 -32.54
N ALA A 42 20.39 4.46 -31.24
CA ALA A 42 20.92 5.63 -30.52
C ALA A 42 22.45 5.56 -30.35
N SER A 43 23.06 4.40 -30.61
CA SER A 43 24.51 4.28 -30.80
C SER A 43 25.07 5.18 -31.92
N ALA A 44 24.25 5.78 -32.80
CA ALA A 44 24.71 6.63 -33.90
C ALA A 44 24.42 8.13 -33.74
N ALA A 45 23.58 8.54 -32.79
CA ALA A 45 23.38 9.94 -32.45
C ALA A 45 23.78 10.13 -30.99
N GLU A 46 24.99 10.63 -30.74
CA GLU A 46 25.48 10.95 -29.39
C GLU A 46 24.44 11.78 -28.63
N THR A 47 23.62 11.13 -27.82
CA THR A 47 22.76 11.77 -26.84
C THR A 47 23.67 12.45 -25.85
N CYS A 48 23.71 13.77 -25.93
CA CYS A 48 24.54 14.58 -25.08
C CYS A 48 23.76 14.87 -23.79
N TYR A 49 24.31 14.45 -22.65
CA TYR A 49 23.84 14.77 -21.30
C TYR A 49 25.05 15.17 -20.46
N TYR A 50 24.83 15.93 -19.38
CA TYR A 50 25.90 16.21 -18.44
C TYR A 50 26.37 14.92 -17.75
N SER A 51 27.68 14.76 -17.70
CA SER A 51 28.35 13.77 -16.87
C SER A 51 29.68 14.34 -16.40
N HIS A 52 30.04 14.05 -15.15
CA HIS A 52 31.27 14.57 -14.56
C HIS A 52 32.51 14.05 -15.31
N ASP A 53 32.50 12.77 -15.71
CA ASP A 53 33.63 12.15 -16.40
C ASP A 53 33.92 12.78 -17.77
N LYS A 54 32.89 13.17 -18.52
CA LYS A 54 33.04 13.78 -19.84
C LYS A 54 33.30 15.29 -19.77
N HIS A 55 32.61 15.99 -18.88
CA HIS A 55 32.56 17.46 -18.90
C HIS A 55 33.33 18.13 -17.76
N GLY A 56 33.73 17.38 -16.73
CA GLY A 56 34.29 17.92 -15.50
C GLY A 56 33.23 18.63 -14.68
N THR A 57 33.46 19.89 -14.32
CA THR A 57 32.51 20.68 -13.52
C THR A 57 31.31 21.13 -14.36
N PHE A 58 30.16 21.31 -13.71
CA PHE A 58 28.96 21.84 -14.37
C PHE A 58 29.20 23.21 -15.01
N GLU A 59 30.01 24.08 -14.39
CA GLU A 59 30.38 25.38 -14.97
C GLU A 59 31.18 25.26 -16.27
N ARG A 60 31.96 24.20 -16.45
CA ARG A 60 32.64 23.91 -17.72
C ARG A 60 31.65 23.42 -18.76
N PHE A 61 30.72 22.57 -18.36
CA PHE A 61 29.62 22.12 -19.22
C PHE A 61 28.76 23.29 -19.70
N ARG A 62 28.36 24.22 -18.83
CA ARG A 62 27.56 25.42 -19.21
C ARG A 62 28.19 26.28 -20.31
N ARG A 63 29.51 26.19 -20.49
CA ARG A 63 30.27 26.94 -21.51
C ARG A 63 30.56 26.11 -22.76
N SER A 64 30.17 24.84 -22.81
CA SER A 64 30.39 23.98 -23.96
C SER A 64 29.21 24.04 -24.93
N ASP A 65 29.46 23.67 -26.19
CA ASP A 65 28.40 23.52 -27.20
C ASP A 65 27.39 22.43 -26.81
N ASP A 66 27.85 21.44 -26.03
CA ASP A 66 27.05 20.36 -25.49
C ASP A 66 25.92 20.88 -24.58
N TYR A 67 26.14 21.94 -23.79
CA TYR A 67 25.07 22.55 -22.98
C TYR A 67 23.94 23.15 -23.85
N ALA A 68 24.28 23.84 -24.93
CA ALA A 68 23.29 24.37 -25.86
C ALA A 68 22.48 23.25 -26.53
N ARG A 69 23.14 22.13 -26.87
CA ARG A 69 22.46 20.93 -27.41
C ARG A 69 21.49 20.31 -26.41
N VAL A 70 21.89 20.17 -25.14
CA VAL A 70 21.02 19.61 -24.10
C VAL A 70 19.81 20.52 -23.84
N ASN A 71 20.01 21.84 -23.79
CA ASN A 71 18.89 22.79 -23.64
C ASN A 71 17.89 22.71 -24.79
N ALA A 72 18.39 22.70 -26.03
CA ALA A 72 17.53 22.55 -27.20
C ALA A 72 16.73 21.23 -27.14
N ARG A 73 17.36 20.15 -26.66
CA ARG A 73 16.69 18.85 -26.47
C ARG A 73 15.62 18.88 -25.39
N ILE A 74 15.92 19.42 -24.20
CA ILE A 74 14.94 19.55 -23.11
C ILE A 74 13.71 20.32 -23.59
N CYS A 75 13.89 21.44 -24.30
CA CYS A 75 12.78 22.20 -24.86
C CYS A 75 11.98 21.37 -25.88
N ALA A 76 12.66 20.70 -26.81
CA ALA A 76 12.00 19.87 -27.82
C ALA A 76 11.21 18.70 -27.18
N ASP A 77 11.76 18.04 -26.16
CA ASP A 77 11.08 16.96 -25.45
C ASP A 77 9.80 17.48 -24.74
N PHE A 78 9.85 18.64 -24.08
CA PHE A 78 8.64 19.23 -23.48
C PHE A 78 7.63 19.70 -24.52
N ASP A 79 8.07 20.24 -25.65
CA ASP A 79 7.20 20.64 -26.76
C ASP A 79 6.49 19.41 -27.36
N ALA A 80 7.18 18.28 -27.50
CA ALA A 80 6.60 17.01 -27.94
C ALA A 80 5.51 16.52 -26.97
N LEU A 81 5.80 16.50 -25.66
CA LEU A 81 4.82 16.15 -24.64
C LEU A 81 3.62 17.11 -24.64
N GLY A 82 3.85 18.40 -24.84
CA GLY A 82 2.79 19.41 -24.97
C GLY A 82 1.92 19.22 -26.21
N ALA A 83 2.53 18.93 -27.37
CA ALA A 83 1.81 18.67 -28.62
C ALA A 83 0.95 17.40 -28.53
N PHE A 84 1.43 16.37 -27.85
CA PHE A 84 0.65 15.17 -27.55
C PHE A 84 -0.60 15.52 -26.72
N MET A 85 -0.44 16.34 -25.68
CA MET A 85 -1.55 16.80 -24.83
C MET A 85 -2.56 17.64 -25.61
N ASP A 86 -2.13 18.53 -26.51
CA ASP A 86 -3.07 19.30 -27.35
C ASP A 86 -3.91 18.39 -28.23
N THR A 87 -3.30 17.33 -28.77
CA THR A 87 -3.96 16.40 -29.70
C THR A 87 -4.97 15.50 -28.97
N HIS A 88 -4.62 14.99 -27.79
CA HIS A 88 -5.40 13.96 -27.11
C HIS A 88 -6.19 14.46 -25.89
N ALA A 89 -5.84 15.61 -25.32
CA ALA A 89 -6.43 16.15 -24.10
C ALA A 89 -6.35 17.68 -24.01
N ALA A 90 -6.79 18.39 -25.06
CA ALA A 90 -6.68 19.84 -25.21
C ALA A 90 -7.13 20.64 -23.96
N THR A 91 -8.21 20.21 -23.27
CA THR A 91 -8.71 20.90 -22.06
C THR A 91 -7.79 20.80 -20.85
N ARG A 92 -6.82 19.89 -20.88
CA ARG A 92 -5.85 19.62 -19.80
C ARG A 92 -4.45 20.16 -20.16
N ALA A 93 -4.21 20.45 -21.44
CA ALA A 93 -2.92 20.87 -21.97
C ALA A 93 -2.41 22.22 -21.40
N ASP A 94 -3.32 23.16 -21.12
CA ASP A 94 -2.96 24.48 -20.58
C ASP A 94 -2.23 24.41 -19.24
N HIS A 95 -2.68 23.53 -18.32
CA HIS A 95 -2.01 23.32 -17.03
C HIS A 95 -0.62 22.74 -17.24
N VAL A 96 -0.51 21.70 -18.07
CA VAL A 96 0.78 21.05 -18.40
C VAL A 96 1.77 22.07 -18.97
N ARG A 97 1.35 22.83 -19.99
CA ARG A 97 2.18 23.88 -20.61
C ARG A 97 2.61 24.92 -19.59
N LYS A 98 1.72 25.33 -18.67
CA LYS A 98 2.06 26.29 -17.61
C LYS A 98 3.15 25.76 -16.69
N GLN A 99 3.08 24.49 -16.28
CA GLN A 99 4.11 23.87 -15.43
C GLN A 99 5.44 23.72 -16.16
N PHE A 100 5.44 23.25 -17.42
CA PHE A 100 6.64 23.12 -18.24
C PHE A 100 7.31 24.47 -18.48
N ASN A 101 6.55 25.51 -18.81
CA ASN A 101 7.07 26.87 -18.95
C ASN A 101 7.64 27.43 -17.64
N THR A 102 7.06 27.06 -16.49
CA THR A 102 7.58 27.46 -15.18
C THR A 102 8.91 26.76 -14.91
N PHE A 103 9.00 25.46 -15.21
CA PHE A 103 10.24 24.70 -15.11
C PHE A 103 11.36 25.28 -15.99
N LEU A 104 11.08 25.53 -17.27
CA LEU A 104 12.05 26.09 -18.21
C LEU A 104 12.57 27.45 -17.74
N LYS A 105 11.70 28.32 -17.20
CA LYS A 105 12.13 29.59 -16.56
C LYS A 105 13.02 29.36 -15.35
N ASN A 106 12.74 28.31 -14.57
CA ASN A 106 13.53 28.00 -13.38
C ASN A 106 14.94 27.48 -13.73
N LEU A 107 15.13 26.84 -14.90
CA LEU A 107 16.46 26.40 -15.38
C LEU A 107 17.43 27.56 -15.58
N ASP A 108 16.94 28.70 -16.03
CA ASP A 108 17.74 29.92 -16.27
C ASP A 108 17.92 30.77 -15.00
N SER A 109 17.31 30.36 -13.89
CA SER A 109 17.33 31.07 -12.61
C SER A 109 18.23 30.38 -11.58
N THR A 110 18.40 30.99 -10.40
CA THR A 110 19.09 30.36 -9.27
C THR A 110 18.21 29.37 -8.49
N PHE A 111 17.02 29.02 -9.01
CA PHE A 111 16.03 28.21 -8.29
C PHE A 111 16.52 26.79 -7.97
N PHE A 112 17.20 26.12 -8.92
CA PHE A 112 17.73 24.77 -8.72
C PHE A 112 19.12 24.72 -8.10
N ASP A 113 19.75 25.89 -7.92
CA ASP A 113 21.06 26.10 -7.31
C ASP A 113 22.11 25.04 -7.71
N THR A 114 22.87 24.49 -6.76
CA THR A 114 23.99 23.56 -6.99
C THR A 114 23.59 22.18 -7.51
N LEU A 115 22.30 21.85 -7.51
CA LEU A 115 21.78 20.53 -7.89
C LEU A 115 21.24 20.49 -9.31
N ILE A 116 21.28 21.62 -10.03
CA ILE A 116 20.87 21.72 -11.42
C ILE A 116 21.62 20.72 -12.32
N GLU A 117 22.83 20.30 -11.94
CA GLU A 117 23.62 19.33 -12.68
C GLU A 117 22.92 17.96 -12.82
N GLY A 118 22.14 17.55 -11.81
CA GLY A 118 21.35 16.32 -11.86
C GLY A 118 20.24 16.40 -12.90
N ILE A 119 19.66 17.58 -13.10
CA ILE A 119 18.64 17.82 -14.12
C ILE A 119 19.23 17.67 -15.51
N TYR A 120 20.42 18.23 -15.78
CA TYR A 120 21.06 18.12 -17.09
C TYR A 120 21.75 16.77 -17.34
N GLY A 121 21.96 15.97 -16.29
CA GLY A 121 22.44 14.59 -16.38
C GLY A 121 21.28 13.61 -16.52
N SER A 122 20.96 12.90 -15.43
CA SER A 122 19.93 11.87 -15.41
C SER A 122 18.51 12.39 -15.64
N GLY A 123 18.20 13.63 -15.25
CA GLY A 123 16.90 14.25 -15.50
C GLY A 123 16.59 14.40 -16.99
N ALA A 124 17.51 14.98 -17.76
CA ALA A 124 17.37 15.17 -19.19
C ALA A 124 17.31 13.84 -19.94
N GLN A 125 18.08 12.84 -19.49
CA GLN A 125 17.98 11.49 -20.03
C GLN A 125 16.58 10.90 -19.81
N ALA A 126 16.06 10.95 -18.59
CA ALA A 126 14.73 10.43 -18.28
C ALA A 126 13.61 11.19 -19.01
N LEU A 127 13.74 12.52 -19.15
CA LEU A 127 12.81 13.33 -19.95
C LEU A 127 12.77 12.84 -21.40
N HIS A 128 13.95 12.63 -21.99
CA HIS A 128 14.06 12.20 -23.37
C HIS A 128 13.51 10.79 -23.59
N GLU A 129 13.76 9.87 -22.66
CA GLU A 129 13.17 8.53 -22.67
C GLU A 129 11.64 8.60 -22.61
N ALA A 130 11.09 9.43 -21.71
CA ALA A 130 9.64 9.62 -21.61
C ALA A 130 9.03 10.23 -22.89
N ALA A 131 9.68 11.25 -23.46
CA ALA A 131 9.24 11.88 -24.72
C ALA A 131 9.24 10.88 -25.88
N CYS A 132 10.32 10.09 -26.03
CA CYS A 132 10.39 9.02 -27.02
C CYS A 132 9.23 8.02 -26.86
N ILE A 133 8.89 7.62 -25.63
CA ILE A 133 7.78 6.68 -25.40
C ILE A 133 6.41 7.32 -25.74
N VAL A 134 6.26 8.62 -25.49
CA VAL A 134 5.01 9.33 -25.82
C VAL A 134 4.85 9.51 -27.33
N GLU A 135 5.91 9.89 -28.03
CA GLU A 135 5.91 10.06 -29.50
C GLU A 135 5.86 8.73 -30.25
N GLY A 136 6.47 7.68 -29.69
CA GLY A 136 6.52 6.35 -30.29
C GLY A 136 5.15 5.67 -30.35
N ASP A 137 4.91 4.95 -31.45
CA ASP A 137 3.75 4.07 -31.62
C ASP A 137 4.01 2.73 -30.92
N HIS A 138 4.18 2.78 -29.59
CA HIS A 138 4.40 1.59 -28.78
C HIS A 138 3.09 0.82 -28.64
N VAL A 139 3.07 -0.37 -29.26
CA VAL A 139 1.98 -1.34 -29.17
C VAL A 139 1.72 -1.66 -27.69
N GLY A 140 0.61 -1.15 -27.15
CA GLY A 140 0.14 -1.45 -25.79
C GLY A 140 -0.07 -0.25 -24.86
N ILE A 141 0.54 0.92 -25.13
CA ILE A 141 0.29 2.11 -24.29
C ILE A 141 -0.88 2.91 -24.86
N ARG A 142 -1.95 3.07 -24.08
CA ARG A 142 -3.10 3.86 -24.51
C ARG A 142 -2.82 5.36 -24.39
N PRO A 143 -3.46 6.20 -25.22
CA PRO A 143 -3.33 7.66 -25.10
C PRO A 143 -3.63 8.19 -23.69
N GLU A 144 -4.63 7.63 -22.99
CA GLU A 144 -4.97 8.05 -21.63
C GLU A 144 -3.86 7.74 -20.60
N ASP A 145 -3.09 6.67 -20.79
CA ASP A 145 -1.96 6.35 -19.91
C ASP A 145 -0.80 7.34 -20.14
N LYS A 146 -0.54 7.70 -21.40
CA LYS A 146 0.40 8.78 -21.76
C LYS A 146 -0.04 10.13 -21.18
N ILE A 147 -1.33 10.49 -21.31
CA ILE A 147 -1.91 11.71 -20.73
C ILE A 147 -1.65 11.77 -19.22
N ARG A 148 -2.01 10.71 -18.49
CA ARG A 148 -1.83 10.67 -17.03
C ARG A 148 -0.37 10.75 -16.61
N ALA A 149 0.54 10.13 -17.36
CA ALA A 149 1.97 10.22 -17.12
C ALA A 149 2.50 11.66 -17.30
N ILE A 150 2.05 12.36 -18.35
CA ILE A 150 2.43 13.76 -18.62
C ILE A 150 1.89 14.71 -17.54
N GLU A 151 0.69 14.49 -17.03
CA GLU A 151 0.14 15.29 -15.94
C GLU A 151 0.89 15.09 -14.63
N ARG A 152 1.21 13.84 -14.26
CA ARG A 152 2.07 13.56 -13.10
C ARG A 152 3.43 14.24 -13.25
N LEU A 153 3.98 14.24 -14.46
CA LEU A 153 5.21 14.96 -14.75
C LEU A 153 5.04 16.45 -14.46
N ALA A 154 4.00 17.07 -15.02
CA ALA A 154 3.71 18.49 -14.85
C ALA A 154 3.50 18.87 -13.37
N ASP A 155 2.80 18.05 -12.59
CA ASP A 155 2.53 18.32 -11.18
C ASP A 155 3.80 18.28 -10.30
N GLY A 156 4.82 17.53 -10.70
CA GLY A 156 6.06 17.37 -9.94
C GLY A 156 7.29 18.07 -10.53
N ILE A 157 7.18 18.83 -11.63
CA ILE A 157 8.35 19.44 -12.29
C ILE A 157 8.74 20.82 -11.72
N THR A 158 7.93 21.42 -10.85
CA THR A 158 8.17 22.77 -10.31
C THR A 158 8.72 22.80 -8.88
N VAL A 159 9.13 21.64 -8.36
CA VAL A 159 9.72 21.46 -7.00
C VAL A 159 11.25 21.59 -7.01
N CYS A 160 11.94 21.22 -5.94
CA CYS A 160 13.42 21.22 -5.88
C CYS A 160 14.06 20.32 -6.95
N ALA A 161 15.34 20.56 -7.28
CA ALA A 161 16.04 19.84 -8.37
C ALA A 161 16.01 18.31 -8.21
N SER A 162 16.29 17.79 -7.01
CA SER A 162 16.19 16.35 -6.74
C SER A 162 14.77 15.82 -6.93
N GLY A 163 13.76 16.57 -6.49
CA GLY A 163 12.37 16.21 -6.68
C GLY A 163 11.99 16.13 -8.17
N VAL A 164 12.49 17.07 -8.97
CA VAL A 164 12.34 17.05 -10.43
C VAL A 164 12.99 15.82 -11.07
N VAL A 165 14.27 15.54 -10.75
CA VAL A 165 14.98 14.37 -11.29
C VAL A 165 14.28 13.07 -10.90
N ALA A 166 13.85 12.95 -9.64
CA ALA A 166 13.10 11.78 -9.17
C ALA A 166 11.75 11.63 -9.88
N ASN A 167 11.03 12.74 -10.13
CA ASN A 167 9.76 12.72 -10.84
C ASN A 167 9.94 12.34 -12.31
N LEU A 168 10.93 12.92 -12.99
CA LEU A 168 11.31 12.56 -14.37
C LEU A 168 11.64 11.07 -14.49
N ALA A 169 12.51 10.58 -13.61
CA ALA A 169 12.89 9.16 -13.58
C ALA A 169 11.72 8.25 -13.21
N ALA A 170 10.77 8.69 -12.37
CA ALA A 170 9.56 7.93 -12.06
C ALA A 170 8.62 7.86 -13.27
N VAL A 171 8.37 8.98 -13.96
CA VAL A 171 7.49 9.02 -15.14
C VAL A 171 8.07 8.20 -16.29
N ALA A 172 9.37 8.32 -16.57
CA ALA A 172 10.04 7.50 -17.58
C ALA A 172 9.93 6.01 -17.27
N ARG A 173 10.12 5.61 -16.01
CA ARG A 173 9.97 4.21 -15.57
C ARG A 173 8.53 3.72 -15.61
N ASP A 174 7.57 4.54 -15.20
CA ASP A 174 6.14 4.22 -15.31
C ASP A 174 5.79 3.94 -16.78
N LEU A 175 6.16 4.83 -17.69
CA LEU A 175 5.96 4.66 -19.14
C LEU A 175 6.68 3.42 -19.68
N ALA A 176 7.90 3.15 -19.23
CA ALA A 176 8.63 1.92 -19.57
C ALA A 176 7.89 0.67 -19.07
N HIS A 177 7.34 0.68 -17.86
CA HIS A 177 6.54 -0.42 -17.34
C HIS A 177 5.24 -0.63 -18.12
N GLU A 178 4.63 0.44 -18.65
CA GLU A 178 3.49 0.33 -19.55
C GLU A 178 3.85 -0.42 -20.85
N THR A 179 5.08 -0.28 -21.37
CA THR A 179 5.55 -1.09 -22.51
C THR A 179 5.86 -2.56 -22.16
N GLY A 180 6.08 -2.87 -20.88
CA GLY A 180 6.53 -4.18 -20.40
C GLY A 180 5.44 -5.24 -20.27
N GLY A 181 4.23 -4.97 -20.78
CA GLY A 181 3.07 -5.85 -20.67
C GLY A 181 2.69 -6.17 -19.22
N LEU A 182 2.10 -7.35 -18.99
CA LEU A 182 1.72 -7.81 -17.65
C LEU A 182 2.89 -7.79 -16.65
N ARG A 183 4.09 -8.16 -17.08
CA ARG A 183 5.29 -8.12 -16.23
C ARG A 183 5.62 -6.69 -15.80
N GLY A 184 5.49 -5.72 -16.70
CA GLY A 184 5.68 -4.31 -16.40
C GLY A 184 4.69 -3.80 -15.36
N LYS A 185 3.42 -4.15 -15.50
CA LYS A 185 2.38 -3.82 -14.52
C LYS A 185 2.66 -4.42 -13.14
N ILE A 186 3.12 -5.67 -13.08
CA ILE A 186 3.51 -6.33 -11.82
C ILE A 186 4.65 -5.56 -11.13
N TRP A 187 5.67 -5.17 -11.89
CA TRP A 187 6.78 -4.38 -11.35
C TRP A 187 6.34 -3.00 -10.87
N ARG A 188 5.48 -2.30 -11.64
CA ARG A 188 4.90 -1.01 -11.24
C ARG A 188 4.17 -1.11 -9.90
N VAL A 189 3.30 -2.11 -9.73
CA VAL A 189 2.55 -2.32 -8.48
C VAL A 189 3.48 -2.68 -7.31
N LYS A 190 4.52 -3.48 -7.56
CA LYS A 190 5.57 -3.76 -6.57
C LYS A 190 6.29 -2.48 -6.12
N GLU A 191 6.74 -1.67 -7.07
CA GLU A 191 7.43 -0.40 -6.78
C GLU A 191 6.55 0.55 -5.98
N GLN A 192 5.29 0.70 -6.38
CA GLN A 192 4.31 1.54 -5.68
C GLN A 192 4.07 1.03 -4.26
N ALA A 193 3.84 -0.27 -4.07
CA ALA A 193 3.62 -0.85 -2.74
C ALA A 193 4.83 -0.63 -1.81
N VAL A 194 6.06 -0.77 -2.32
CA VAL A 194 7.26 -0.47 -1.55
C VAL A 194 7.34 1.01 -1.19
N ALA A 195 7.07 1.91 -2.15
CA ALA A 195 7.13 3.35 -1.93
C ALA A 195 6.16 3.77 -0.82
N GLU A 196 4.90 3.31 -0.90
CA GLU A 196 3.87 3.60 0.10
C GLU A 196 4.23 3.07 1.49
N MET A 197 4.79 1.85 1.57
CA MET A 197 5.23 1.26 2.84
C MET A 197 6.41 2.02 3.45
N LEU A 198 7.38 2.44 2.64
CA LEU A 198 8.52 3.24 3.10
C LEU A 198 8.10 4.63 3.55
N GLN A 199 7.25 5.30 2.77
CA GLN A 199 6.68 6.60 3.12
C GLN A 199 5.93 6.51 4.45
N GLN A 200 4.94 5.62 4.56
CA GLN A 200 4.14 5.46 5.78
C GLN A 200 5.00 5.22 7.03
N ARG A 201 6.06 4.41 6.92
CA ARG A 201 6.97 4.14 8.05
C ARG A 201 7.84 5.33 8.41
N THR A 202 8.31 6.05 7.40
CA THR A 202 9.08 7.28 7.58
C THR A 202 8.22 8.35 8.27
N SER A 203 6.97 8.57 7.80
CA SER A 203 6.04 9.53 8.44
C SER A 203 5.71 9.14 9.88
N ARG A 204 5.46 7.85 10.16
CA ARG A 204 5.19 7.38 11.53
C ARG A 204 6.39 7.56 12.44
N TRP A 205 7.59 7.23 11.97
CA TRP A 205 8.81 7.41 12.75
C TRP A 205 9.03 8.89 13.05
N PHE A 206 8.90 9.76 12.05
CA PHE A 206 9.03 11.20 12.25
C PHE A 206 8.03 11.72 13.27
N GLN A 207 6.76 11.35 13.16
CA GLN A 207 5.74 11.84 14.08
C GLN A 207 6.00 11.39 15.52
N LYS A 208 6.56 10.20 15.71
CA LYS A 208 7.01 9.73 17.02
C LYS A 208 8.15 10.60 17.57
N GLU A 209 9.14 10.91 16.74
CA GLU A 209 10.29 11.75 17.13
C GLU A 209 9.85 13.20 17.45
N LEU A 210 8.94 13.76 16.66
CA LEU A 210 8.39 15.10 16.91
C LEU A 210 7.62 15.15 18.22
N ASN A 211 6.78 14.14 18.51
CA ASN A 211 6.08 14.02 19.78
C ASN A 211 7.06 13.92 20.96
N GLN A 212 8.11 13.09 20.83
CA GLN A 212 9.12 12.97 21.87
C GLN A 212 9.82 14.30 22.16
N LEU A 213 10.19 15.06 21.12
CA LEU A 213 10.82 16.37 21.28
C LEU A 213 9.88 17.41 21.87
N ARG A 214 8.60 17.40 21.47
CA ARG A 214 7.59 18.26 22.07
C ARG A 214 7.54 18.03 23.58
N ASP A 215 7.56 16.76 23.98
CA ASP A 215 7.45 16.36 25.37
C ASP A 215 8.76 16.65 26.14
N ASP A 216 9.93 16.41 25.54
CA ASP A 216 11.25 16.65 26.16
C ASP A 216 11.63 18.15 26.26
N LEU A 217 11.27 18.95 25.25
CA LEU A 217 11.71 20.34 25.11
C LEU A 217 10.61 21.38 25.34
N SER A 218 9.38 20.95 25.62
CA SER A 218 8.20 21.83 25.72
C SER A 218 8.11 22.77 24.52
N LEU A 219 8.25 22.21 23.30
CA LEU A 219 8.34 23.00 22.07
C LEU A 219 7.16 23.98 21.96
N ILE A 220 7.47 25.25 21.70
CA ILE A 220 6.47 26.27 21.40
C ILE A 220 5.82 25.91 20.04
N PRO A 221 4.49 26.00 19.87
CA PRO A 221 3.79 25.56 18.65
C PRO A 221 4.40 26.06 17.33
N GLN A 222 4.91 27.30 17.31
CA GLN A 222 5.56 27.89 16.12
C GLN A 222 6.84 27.13 15.69
N VAL A 223 7.56 26.52 16.63
CA VAL A 223 8.74 25.70 16.35
C VAL A 223 8.31 24.33 15.83
N GLU A 224 7.25 23.76 16.39
CA GLU A 224 6.65 22.50 15.89
C GLU A 224 6.20 22.65 14.44
N ASP A 225 5.48 23.72 14.11
CA ASP A 225 4.99 23.99 12.76
C ASP A 225 6.14 24.13 11.76
N LYS A 226 7.21 24.84 12.14
CA LYS A 226 8.41 24.98 11.30
C LYS A 226 9.12 23.64 11.09
N LEU A 227 9.26 22.83 12.13
CA LEU A 227 9.85 21.49 12.04
C LEU A 227 9.02 20.58 11.14
N ARG A 228 7.69 20.68 11.23
CA ARG A 228 6.76 19.93 10.38
C ARG A 228 6.90 20.33 8.91
N GLN A 229 6.90 21.63 8.61
CA GLN A 229 7.10 22.13 7.24
C GLN A 229 8.46 21.72 6.66
N LEU A 230 9.53 21.79 7.46
CA LEU A 230 10.84 21.32 7.06
C LEU A 230 10.84 19.82 6.78
N TYR A 231 10.11 19.02 7.56
CA TYR A 231 10.00 17.60 7.31
C TYR A 231 9.18 17.28 6.06
N GLU A 232 7.99 17.87 5.91
CA GLU A 232 7.12 17.65 4.74
C GLU A 232 7.88 17.97 3.43
N GLY A 233 8.71 19.01 3.44
CA GLY A 233 9.57 19.36 2.29
C GLY A 233 10.73 18.39 2.04
N ASN A 234 11.15 17.61 3.04
CA ASN A 234 12.33 16.74 2.96
C ASN A 234 12.03 15.23 3.05
N GLU A 235 10.79 14.83 3.37
CA GLU A 235 10.38 13.43 3.56
C GLU A 235 10.77 12.56 2.36
N ILE A 236 10.53 13.07 1.15
CA ILE A 236 10.83 12.38 -0.10
C ILE A 236 12.31 11.96 -0.20
N HIS A 237 13.23 12.80 0.27
CA HIS A 237 14.67 12.50 0.24
C HIS A 237 15.05 11.38 1.22
N TYR A 238 14.36 11.28 2.36
CA TYR A 238 14.54 10.16 3.28
C TYR A 238 13.98 8.86 2.73
N VAL A 239 12.80 8.92 2.12
CA VAL A 239 12.19 7.76 1.47
C VAL A 239 13.07 7.26 0.34
N ASN A 240 13.61 8.15 -0.51
CA ASN A 240 14.53 7.80 -1.59
C ASN A 240 15.83 7.19 -1.06
N ARG A 241 16.40 7.73 0.02
CA ARG A 241 17.60 7.13 0.63
C ARG A 241 17.33 5.72 1.15
N LEU A 242 16.21 5.53 1.87
CA LEU A 242 15.83 4.20 2.37
C LEU A 242 15.50 3.23 1.23
N TRP A 243 14.92 3.74 0.15
CA TRP A 243 14.70 2.99 -1.07
C TRP A 243 16.02 2.48 -1.64
N ASP A 244 16.99 3.37 -1.83
CA ASP A 244 18.31 3.02 -2.38
C ASP A 244 19.06 2.03 -1.48
N GLU A 245 19.00 2.21 -0.16
CA GLU A 245 19.58 1.28 0.82
C GLU A 245 18.94 -0.13 0.78
N MET A 246 17.69 -0.25 0.32
CA MET A 246 16.96 -1.52 0.26
C MET A 246 16.81 -2.06 -1.18
N ALA A 247 17.22 -1.29 -2.20
CA ALA A 247 16.91 -1.54 -3.60
C ALA A 247 17.33 -2.93 -4.06
N ASP A 248 18.58 -3.32 -3.80
CA ASP A 248 19.11 -4.64 -4.16
C ASP A 248 18.30 -5.79 -3.55
N SER A 249 17.99 -5.69 -2.26
CA SER A 249 17.25 -6.74 -1.53
C SER A 249 15.79 -6.87 -1.95
N LEU A 250 15.23 -5.79 -2.49
CA LEU A 250 13.86 -5.73 -2.96
C LEU A 250 13.76 -5.88 -4.47
N GLY A 251 14.87 -5.96 -5.21
CA GLY A 251 14.89 -5.98 -6.67
C GLY A 251 14.28 -4.74 -7.28
N LEU A 252 14.67 -3.56 -6.79
CA LEU A 252 14.23 -2.24 -7.25
C LEU A 252 15.39 -1.53 -7.94
N THR A 253 15.07 -0.59 -8.82
CA THR A 253 16.08 0.32 -9.37
C THR A 253 16.34 1.44 -8.36
N PRO A 254 17.60 1.75 -8.02
CA PRO A 254 17.93 2.91 -7.18
C PRO A 254 17.44 4.21 -7.81
N ARG A 255 16.94 5.13 -6.97
CA ARG A 255 16.52 6.49 -7.33
C ARG A 255 17.70 7.46 -7.38
N ASN A 256 18.79 7.18 -6.66
CA ASN A 256 20.02 7.96 -6.64
C ASN A 256 19.79 9.44 -6.28
N ASP A 257 19.06 9.69 -5.19
CA ASP A 257 18.79 11.06 -4.75
C ASP A 257 20.08 11.74 -4.26
N PRO A 258 20.56 12.83 -4.92
CA PRO A 258 21.80 13.48 -4.57
C PRO A 258 21.70 14.26 -3.24
N LEU A 259 20.49 14.52 -2.75
CA LEU A 259 20.28 15.26 -1.51
C LEU A 259 20.46 14.36 -0.29
N ARG A 260 21.63 14.49 0.34
CA ARG A 260 21.84 14.02 1.72
C ARG A 260 21.28 15.03 2.72
N VAL A 261 19.96 15.15 2.81
CA VAL A 261 19.36 16.00 3.84
C VAL A 261 19.56 15.35 5.21
N ALA A 262 20.23 16.04 6.14
CA ALA A 262 20.25 15.67 7.55
C ALA A 262 18.90 16.07 8.17
N MET A 263 18.30 15.18 8.97
CA MET A 263 17.07 15.54 9.67
C MET A 263 17.31 16.82 10.48
N PRO A 264 16.29 17.67 10.70
CA PRO A 264 16.41 18.86 11.54
C PRO A 264 17.00 18.60 12.95
N ILE A 265 17.10 17.33 13.36
CA ILE A 265 17.49 16.87 14.69
C ILE A 265 18.80 16.06 14.67
N ASN A 266 19.54 15.96 13.55
CA ASN A 266 20.74 15.11 13.42
C ASN A 266 20.54 13.64 13.85
N LYS A 267 19.29 13.17 13.88
CA LYS A 267 18.93 11.81 14.28
C LYS A 267 18.70 10.98 13.04
N GLU A 268 19.50 9.94 12.84
CA GLU A 268 19.30 8.96 11.79
C GLU A 268 18.39 7.84 12.27
N ILE A 269 17.67 7.22 11.33
CA ILE A 269 16.88 6.01 11.59
C ILE A 269 17.87 4.89 11.98
N PRO A 270 17.76 4.30 13.19
CA PRO A 270 18.71 3.29 13.64
C PRO A 270 18.79 2.10 12.69
N ALA A 271 19.98 1.56 12.45
CA ALA A 271 20.20 0.44 11.53
C ALA A 271 19.31 -0.79 11.86
N ALA A 272 19.14 -1.10 13.15
CA ALA A 272 18.25 -2.17 13.60
C ALA A 272 16.78 -1.94 13.18
N LEU A 273 16.31 -0.70 13.18
CA LEU A 273 14.97 -0.34 12.74
C LEU A 273 14.83 -0.47 11.22
N LYS A 274 15.85 -0.04 10.45
CA LYS A 274 15.90 -0.24 8.99
C LYS A 274 15.82 -1.72 8.61
N VAL A 275 16.56 -2.59 9.29
CA VAL A 275 16.49 -4.05 9.07
C VAL A 275 15.10 -4.58 9.38
N LYS A 276 14.49 -4.15 10.50
CA LYS A 276 13.11 -4.53 10.83
C LYS A 276 12.12 -4.08 9.76
N TRP A 277 12.27 -2.87 9.22
CA TRP A 277 11.44 -2.37 8.13
C TRP A 277 11.63 -3.20 6.87
N ARG A 278 12.87 -3.46 6.45
CA ARG A 278 13.15 -4.31 5.29
C ARG A 278 12.46 -5.66 5.40
N SER A 279 12.67 -6.38 6.51
CA SER A 279 12.04 -7.68 6.76
C SER A 279 10.51 -7.59 6.76
N SER A 280 9.94 -6.51 7.30
CA SER A 280 8.50 -6.29 7.29
C SER A 280 7.95 -5.90 5.92
N ILE A 281 8.71 -5.21 5.05
CA ILE A 281 8.32 -4.98 3.64
C ILE A 281 8.33 -6.32 2.91
N LEU A 282 9.41 -7.10 3.03
CA LEU A 282 9.51 -8.41 2.39
C LEU A 282 8.37 -9.35 2.80
N ALA A 283 7.97 -9.35 4.08
CA ALA A 283 6.86 -10.17 4.55
C ALA A 283 5.47 -9.64 4.11
N ALA A 284 5.37 -8.35 3.79
CA ALA A 284 4.13 -7.72 3.31
C ALA A 284 3.97 -7.83 1.79
N LEU A 285 5.08 -7.84 1.05
CA LEU A 285 5.11 -8.17 -0.36
C LEU A 285 4.77 -9.66 -0.51
N LYS A 286 3.54 -9.92 -0.93
CA LYS A 286 3.01 -11.26 -1.19
C LYS A 286 2.41 -11.29 -2.59
N PRO A 287 2.53 -12.39 -3.36
CA PRO A 287 1.92 -12.47 -4.67
C PRO A 287 0.41 -12.19 -4.64
N SER A 288 -0.31 -12.72 -3.64
CA SER A 288 -1.75 -12.47 -3.48
C SER A 288 -2.08 -10.97 -3.32
N VAL A 289 -1.23 -10.20 -2.65
CA VAL A 289 -1.42 -8.76 -2.44
C VAL A 289 -1.22 -7.99 -3.76
N ILE A 290 -0.19 -8.34 -4.53
CA ILE A 290 0.07 -7.71 -5.84
C ILE A 290 -1.06 -8.06 -6.83
N ALA A 291 -1.44 -9.33 -6.90
CA ALA A 291 -2.51 -9.79 -7.77
C ALA A 291 -3.86 -9.13 -7.40
N LEU A 292 -4.18 -9.02 -6.10
CA LEU A 292 -5.39 -8.32 -5.66
C LEU A 292 -5.37 -6.83 -6.01
N ALA A 293 -4.25 -6.12 -5.81
CA ALA A 293 -4.16 -4.72 -6.17
C ALA A 293 -4.38 -4.49 -7.67
N MET A 294 -3.75 -5.33 -8.51
CA MET A 294 -3.95 -5.30 -9.96
C MET A 294 -5.38 -5.65 -10.36
N ALA A 295 -5.97 -6.65 -9.71
CA ALA A 295 -7.33 -7.09 -9.97
C ALA A 295 -8.36 -6.02 -9.56
N ASP A 296 -8.18 -5.37 -8.42
CA ASP A 296 -9.05 -4.28 -7.95
C ASP A 296 -8.97 -3.07 -8.92
N GLU A 297 -7.77 -2.67 -9.37
CA GLU A 297 -7.60 -1.61 -10.38
C GLU A 297 -8.30 -1.98 -11.71
N THR A 298 -8.09 -3.22 -12.17
CA THR A 298 -8.66 -3.72 -13.43
C THR A 298 -10.19 -3.84 -13.36
N LEU A 299 -10.74 -4.37 -12.26
CA LEU A 299 -12.17 -4.51 -12.06
C LEU A 299 -12.85 -3.14 -11.92
N ALA A 300 -12.22 -2.19 -11.23
CA ALA A 300 -12.73 -0.82 -11.13
C ALA A 300 -12.79 -0.14 -12.51
N ALA A 301 -11.74 -0.29 -13.32
CA ALA A 301 -11.70 0.22 -14.69
C ALA A 301 -12.76 -0.44 -15.58
N TYR A 302 -12.88 -1.77 -15.53
CA TYR A 302 -13.91 -2.53 -16.25
C TYR A 302 -15.32 -2.05 -15.90
N ARG A 303 -15.64 -1.91 -14.60
CA ARG A 303 -16.94 -1.38 -14.12
C ARG A 303 -17.19 0.04 -14.63
N GLY A 304 -16.14 0.86 -14.73
CA GLY A 304 -16.22 2.19 -15.33
C GLY A 304 -16.60 2.14 -16.81
N ASP A 305 -15.99 1.24 -17.58
CA ASP A 305 -16.23 1.11 -19.01
C ASP A 305 -17.61 0.50 -19.34
N VAL A 306 -18.10 -0.44 -18.53
CA VAL A 306 -19.48 -0.93 -18.62
C VAL A 306 -20.48 0.22 -18.47
N ARG A 307 -20.28 1.08 -17.46
CA ARG A 307 -21.16 2.25 -17.25
C ARG A 307 -21.04 3.28 -18.37
N LYS A 308 -19.84 3.54 -18.88
CA LYS A 308 -19.63 4.45 -20.03
C LYS A 308 -20.32 3.94 -21.29
N SER A 309 -20.50 2.63 -21.41
CA SER A 309 -21.24 2.00 -22.49
C SER A 309 -22.76 2.09 -22.33
N GLY A 310 -23.27 2.76 -21.28
CA GLY A 310 -24.70 2.92 -21.02
C GLY A 310 -25.36 1.72 -20.35
N LEU A 311 -24.57 0.73 -19.89
CA LEU A 311 -25.08 -0.44 -19.19
C LEU A 311 -25.04 -0.25 -17.67
N ASP A 312 -26.06 -0.78 -17.01
CA ASP A 312 -26.04 -0.99 -15.57
C ASP A 312 -25.05 -2.12 -15.20
N LEU A 313 -24.63 -2.13 -13.94
CA LEU A 313 -23.73 -3.18 -13.45
C LEU A 313 -24.44 -4.51 -13.17
N GLU A 314 -25.76 -4.53 -13.24
CA GLU A 314 -26.58 -5.73 -13.14
C GLU A 314 -27.84 -5.57 -13.98
N GLY A 315 -28.36 -6.66 -14.54
CA GLY A 315 -29.51 -6.61 -15.43
C GLY A 315 -29.88 -7.95 -16.03
N GLU A 316 -30.81 -7.92 -16.98
CA GLU A 316 -31.15 -9.08 -17.80
C GLU A 316 -30.03 -9.36 -18.81
N ARG A 317 -29.84 -10.64 -19.12
CA ARG A 317 -28.87 -11.16 -20.05
C ARG A 317 -29.57 -11.58 -21.33
N ASP A 318 -29.22 -10.93 -22.42
CA ASP A 318 -29.50 -11.43 -23.77
C ASP A 318 -28.25 -12.08 -24.41
N GLY A 319 -28.42 -12.60 -25.62
CA GLY A 319 -27.37 -13.30 -26.34
C GLY A 319 -26.19 -12.42 -26.76
N GLU A 320 -26.42 -11.12 -27.00
CA GLU A 320 -25.39 -10.19 -27.50
C GLU A 320 -24.61 -9.55 -26.35
N LEU A 321 -25.24 -9.34 -25.20
CA LEU A 321 -24.64 -8.73 -24.02
C LEU A 321 -23.40 -9.49 -23.54
N ALA A 322 -23.41 -10.83 -23.58
CA ALA A 322 -22.28 -11.62 -23.14
C ALA A 322 -21.03 -11.37 -24.02
N ALA A 323 -21.21 -11.24 -25.33
CA ALA A 323 -20.13 -10.91 -26.26
C ALA A 323 -19.63 -9.47 -26.03
N PHE A 324 -20.56 -8.53 -25.83
CA PHE A 324 -20.23 -7.14 -25.54
C PHE A 324 -19.42 -6.99 -24.23
N LEU A 325 -19.83 -7.66 -23.16
CA LEU A 325 -19.10 -7.68 -21.88
C LEU A 325 -17.74 -8.36 -22.01
N ALA A 326 -17.60 -9.36 -22.89
CA ALA A 326 -16.32 -10.00 -23.21
C ALA A 326 -15.39 -9.05 -24.01
N ASP A 327 -15.94 -8.21 -24.88
CA ASP A 327 -15.16 -7.20 -25.61
C ASP A 327 -14.58 -6.14 -24.67
N ILE A 328 -15.37 -5.69 -23.68
CA ILE A 328 -14.87 -4.82 -22.62
C ILE A 328 -13.81 -5.55 -21.78
N ALA A 329 -13.97 -6.86 -21.53
CA ALA A 329 -13.01 -7.65 -20.75
C ALA A 329 -11.68 -7.81 -21.48
N ARG A 330 -11.71 -8.04 -22.79
CA ARG A 330 -10.55 -8.04 -23.67
C ARG A 330 -9.84 -6.69 -23.66
N ALA A 331 -10.59 -5.59 -23.80
CA ALA A 331 -10.02 -4.26 -23.65
C ALA A 331 -9.43 -4.01 -22.25
N ALA A 332 -9.99 -4.60 -21.18
CA ALA A 332 -9.38 -4.53 -19.86
C ALA A 332 -8.08 -5.36 -19.77
N GLY A 333 -8.05 -6.54 -20.39
CA GLY A 333 -6.85 -7.38 -20.49
C GLY A 333 -5.71 -6.70 -21.24
N GLU A 334 -6.00 -6.06 -22.36
CA GLU A 334 -5.02 -5.26 -23.12
C GLU A 334 -4.41 -4.13 -22.27
N ARG A 335 -5.19 -3.43 -21.42
CA ARG A 335 -4.65 -2.43 -20.48
C ARG A 335 -3.74 -3.03 -19.42
N LEU A 336 -3.98 -4.29 -19.07
CA LEU A 336 -3.12 -5.03 -18.17
C LEU A 336 -1.84 -5.50 -18.86
N GLY A 337 -1.71 -5.28 -20.17
CA GLY A 337 -0.59 -5.72 -20.97
C GLY A 337 -0.68 -7.19 -21.38
N LEU A 338 -1.90 -7.72 -21.51
CA LEU A 338 -2.14 -9.04 -22.09
C LEU A 338 -2.21 -8.96 -23.62
N PRO A 339 -1.68 -9.95 -24.34
CA PRO A 339 -1.91 -10.12 -25.77
C PRO A 339 -3.40 -10.18 -26.13
N ALA A 340 -3.75 -9.79 -27.36
CA ALA A 340 -5.15 -9.76 -27.81
C ALA A 340 -5.80 -11.16 -27.87
N ASP A 341 -5.00 -12.21 -28.07
CA ASP A 341 -5.39 -13.61 -28.07
C ASP A 341 -5.46 -14.24 -26.67
N ASP A 342 -5.03 -13.51 -25.64
CA ASP A 342 -4.94 -13.97 -24.26
C ASP A 342 -5.79 -13.08 -23.33
N ALA A 343 -7.07 -12.95 -23.67
CA ALA A 343 -8.02 -12.10 -22.96
C ALA A 343 -8.33 -12.61 -21.53
N LEU A 344 -8.73 -11.67 -20.66
CA LEU A 344 -9.24 -12.00 -19.33
C LEU A 344 -10.50 -12.84 -19.42
N ASN A 345 -10.66 -13.79 -18.50
CA ASN A 345 -11.89 -14.56 -18.41
C ASN A 345 -13.03 -13.65 -17.92
N VAL A 346 -14.04 -13.45 -18.77
CA VAL A 346 -15.23 -12.62 -18.44
C VAL A 346 -15.94 -13.11 -17.17
N TYR A 347 -15.90 -14.40 -16.85
CA TYR A 347 -16.49 -14.94 -15.62
C TYR A 347 -15.76 -14.50 -14.34
N GLY A 348 -14.50 -14.07 -14.46
CA GLY A 348 -13.74 -13.42 -13.40
C GLY A 348 -14.17 -11.98 -13.13
N LEU A 349 -14.86 -11.34 -14.08
CA LEU A 349 -15.35 -9.96 -14.02
C LEU A 349 -16.87 -9.88 -13.83
N VAL A 350 -17.61 -10.87 -14.33
CA VAL A 350 -19.07 -10.90 -14.40
C VAL A 350 -19.57 -12.23 -13.86
N ALA A 351 -20.56 -12.20 -12.97
CA ALA A 351 -21.35 -13.36 -12.59
C ALA A 351 -22.57 -13.46 -13.51
N PHE A 352 -22.69 -14.57 -14.24
CA PHE A 352 -23.88 -14.90 -15.01
C PHE A 352 -24.76 -15.86 -14.22
N GLN A 353 -26.03 -15.51 -14.04
CA GLN A 353 -27.04 -16.30 -13.32
C GLN A 353 -28.26 -16.48 -14.24
N GLU A 354 -28.34 -17.61 -14.93
CA GLU A 354 -29.42 -17.91 -15.88
C GLU A 354 -29.68 -16.73 -16.86
N SER A 355 -30.80 -16.01 -16.70
CA SER A 355 -31.20 -14.86 -17.51
C SER A 355 -30.63 -13.53 -17.03
N ARG A 356 -29.75 -13.48 -16.04
CA ARG A 356 -29.23 -12.24 -15.45
C ARG A 356 -27.71 -12.20 -15.45
N TYR A 357 -27.18 -10.99 -15.44
CA TYR A 357 -25.76 -10.74 -15.22
C TYR A 357 -25.58 -9.77 -14.05
N ARG A 358 -24.41 -9.87 -13.41
CA ARG A 358 -23.92 -8.88 -12.46
C ARG A 358 -22.42 -8.75 -12.59
N VAL A 359 -21.94 -7.55 -12.90
CA VAL A 359 -20.53 -7.20 -12.81
C VAL A 359 -20.09 -7.30 -11.34
N ARG A 360 -19.06 -8.10 -11.10
CA ARG A 360 -18.56 -8.37 -9.75
C ARG A 360 -18.05 -7.09 -9.08
N ASP A 361 -18.17 -7.07 -7.77
CA ASP A 361 -17.60 -6.06 -6.87
C ASP A 361 -16.41 -6.60 -6.07
N ASP A 362 -16.17 -7.90 -6.14
CA ASP A 362 -15.01 -8.57 -5.56
C ASP A 362 -14.05 -9.04 -6.66
N ALA A 363 -12.81 -8.52 -6.62
CA ALA A 363 -11.74 -8.85 -7.56
C ALA A 363 -10.99 -10.15 -7.22
N SER A 364 -11.41 -10.88 -6.17
CA SER A 364 -10.76 -12.12 -5.72
C SER A 364 -10.58 -13.16 -6.84
N VAL A 365 -11.61 -13.38 -7.66
CA VAL A 365 -11.55 -14.35 -8.77
C VAL A 365 -10.60 -13.88 -9.87
N LEU A 366 -10.62 -12.58 -10.20
CA LEU A 366 -9.66 -12.01 -11.15
C LEU A 366 -8.23 -12.12 -10.61
N ALA A 367 -8.00 -11.89 -9.32
CA ALA A 367 -6.69 -12.05 -8.70
C ALA A 367 -6.16 -13.48 -8.80
N VAL A 368 -7.03 -14.50 -8.73
CA VAL A 368 -6.67 -15.91 -8.95
C VAL A 368 -6.18 -16.11 -10.39
N GLU A 369 -6.87 -15.54 -11.39
CA GLU A 369 -6.42 -15.58 -12.78
C GLU A 369 -5.04 -14.90 -12.95
N LEU A 370 -4.83 -13.75 -12.31
CA LEU A 370 -3.54 -13.06 -12.34
C LEU A 370 -2.43 -13.86 -11.69
N LEU A 371 -2.70 -14.57 -10.59
CA LEU A 371 -1.71 -15.46 -9.96
C LEU A 371 -1.32 -16.61 -10.86
N ALA A 372 -2.28 -17.22 -11.58
CA ALA A 372 -1.97 -18.26 -12.56
C ALA A 372 -1.04 -17.73 -13.67
N ARG A 373 -1.28 -16.51 -14.15
CA ARG A 373 -0.43 -15.84 -15.13
C ARG A 373 0.96 -15.50 -14.55
N MET A 374 1.03 -15.04 -13.31
CA MET A 374 2.29 -14.80 -12.60
C MET A 374 3.11 -16.09 -12.44
N GLU A 375 2.46 -17.24 -12.28
CA GLU A 375 3.12 -18.55 -12.26
C GLU A 375 3.67 -18.93 -13.62
N THR A 376 2.90 -18.73 -14.69
CA THR A 376 3.36 -18.95 -16.08
C THR A 376 4.55 -18.04 -16.44
N LEU A 377 4.62 -16.84 -15.88
CA LEU A 377 5.77 -15.93 -16.00
C LEU A 377 6.98 -16.30 -15.12
N GLY A 378 6.89 -17.38 -14.33
CA GLY A 378 7.93 -17.84 -13.43
C GLY A 378 8.20 -16.87 -12.26
N LEU A 379 7.22 -16.06 -11.86
CA LEU A 379 7.40 -15.03 -10.83
C LEU A 379 7.07 -15.54 -9.42
N ILE A 380 6.16 -16.50 -9.32
CA ILE A 380 5.67 -17.00 -8.04
C ILE A 380 6.02 -18.47 -7.86
N SER A 381 5.98 -18.90 -6.62
CA SER A 381 6.22 -20.27 -6.17
C SER A 381 5.08 -20.71 -5.27
N GLY A 382 4.94 -22.02 -5.11
CA GLY A 382 3.88 -22.62 -4.34
C GLY A 382 2.57 -22.75 -5.12
N ARG A 383 1.62 -23.43 -4.50
CA ARG A 383 0.35 -23.84 -5.11
C ARG A 383 -0.81 -23.53 -4.18
N PRO A 384 -2.03 -23.36 -4.72
CA PRO A 384 -3.24 -23.26 -3.92
C PRO A 384 -3.45 -24.51 -3.08
N VAL A 385 -3.83 -24.33 -1.82
CA VAL A 385 -4.04 -25.42 -0.87
C VAL A 385 -5.53 -25.63 -0.67
N ARG A 386 -6.00 -26.85 -0.94
CA ARG A 386 -7.36 -27.29 -0.60
C ARG A 386 -7.51 -27.46 0.89
N ARG A 387 -8.51 -26.79 1.47
CA ARG A 387 -8.75 -26.77 2.93
C ARG A 387 -9.97 -27.56 3.35
N GLY A 388 -10.82 -27.95 2.41
CA GLY A 388 -11.97 -28.81 2.67
C GLY A 388 -13.06 -28.63 1.62
N THR A 389 -14.13 -29.37 1.80
CA THR A 389 -15.24 -29.47 0.82
C THR A 389 -16.57 -29.35 1.55
N TRP A 390 -17.56 -28.71 0.93
CA TRP A 390 -18.92 -28.60 1.48
C TRP A 390 -19.97 -28.54 0.37
N SER A 391 -21.23 -28.77 0.71
CA SER A 391 -22.37 -28.50 -0.17
C SER A 391 -23.32 -27.55 0.54
N LYS A 392 -23.98 -26.67 -0.20
CA LYS A 392 -24.96 -25.72 0.37
C LYS A 392 -26.27 -26.40 0.78
N ALA A 393 -26.62 -27.47 0.08
CA ALA A 393 -27.81 -28.28 0.34
C ALA A 393 -27.48 -29.76 0.09
N PRO A 394 -28.22 -30.71 0.71
CA PRO A 394 -28.14 -32.12 0.35
C PRO A 394 -28.43 -32.32 -1.14
N GLY A 395 -27.51 -32.96 -1.87
CA GLY A 395 -27.63 -33.17 -3.32
C GLY A 395 -27.36 -31.93 -4.19
N GLY A 396 -27.03 -30.78 -3.59
CA GLY A 396 -26.61 -29.58 -4.31
C GLY A 396 -25.15 -29.63 -4.79
N PRO A 397 -24.68 -28.56 -5.46
CA PRO A 397 -23.29 -28.48 -5.91
C PRO A 397 -22.30 -28.57 -4.74
N VAL A 398 -21.20 -29.28 -4.99
CA VAL A 398 -20.11 -29.46 -4.04
C VAL A 398 -19.03 -28.43 -4.34
N PHE A 399 -18.64 -27.68 -3.32
CA PHE A 399 -17.60 -26.67 -3.38
C PHE A 399 -16.35 -27.10 -2.63
N ASP A 400 -15.20 -26.72 -3.18
CA ASP A 400 -13.89 -26.83 -2.54
C ASP A 400 -13.37 -25.46 -2.09
N LEU A 401 -12.85 -25.39 -0.86
CA LEU A 401 -12.22 -24.18 -0.35
C LEU A 401 -10.74 -24.21 -0.72
N LEU A 402 -10.31 -23.27 -1.54
CA LEU A 402 -8.91 -23.08 -1.92
C LEU A 402 -8.37 -21.81 -1.27
N VAL A 403 -7.14 -21.92 -0.78
CA VAL A 403 -6.43 -20.81 -0.13
C VAL A 403 -5.01 -20.73 -0.65
N TYR A 404 -4.60 -19.54 -1.05
CA TYR A 404 -3.21 -19.20 -1.33
C TYR A 404 -2.88 -17.92 -0.57
N GLU A 405 -2.01 -18.05 0.44
CA GLU A 405 -1.69 -16.96 1.38
C GLU A 405 -2.93 -16.39 2.08
N ASP A 406 -3.26 -15.12 1.82
CA ASP A 406 -4.43 -14.40 2.34
C ASP A 406 -5.55 -14.25 1.28
N LEU A 407 -5.42 -14.92 0.13
CA LEU A 407 -6.47 -15.02 -0.90
C LEU A 407 -7.18 -16.36 -0.76
N ALA A 408 -8.52 -16.34 -0.81
CA ALA A 408 -9.32 -17.54 -0.75
C ALA A 408 -10.53 -17.44 -1.68
N TRP A 409 -10.87 -18.55 -2.30
CA TRP A 409 -11.99 -18.67 -3.24
C TRP A 409 -12.58 -20.07 -3.12
N LYS A 410 -13.72 -20.27 -3.77
CA LYS A 410 -14.33 -21.59 -3.87
C LYS A 410 -14.42 -22.03 -5.32
N VAL A 411 -14.32 -23.33 -5.54
CA VAL A 411 -14.46 -23.94 -6.87
C VAL A 411 -15.57 -24.97 -6.82
N GLU A 412 -16.43 -24.97 -7.82
CA GLU A 412 -17.49 -25.97 -8.00
C GLU A 412 -16.93 -27.25 -8.67
N GLY A 413 -17.35 -28.43 -8.20
CA GLY A 413 -17.07 -29.71 -8.88
C GLY A 413 -16.03 -30.61 -8.22
N GLY A 414 -16.22 -30.96 -6.94
CA GLY A 414 -15.24 -31.66 -6.08
C GLY A 414 -14.70 -33.02 -6.53
N THR A 415 -13.85 -33.07 -7.57
CA THR A 415 -13.19 -34.28 -8.10
C THR A 415 -11.68 -34.15 -8.22
N HIS A 416 -11.04 -33.26 -7.45
CA HIS A 416 -9.57 -33.19 -7.42
C HIS A 416 -9.03 -34.12 -6.35
N GLY A 417 -7.93 -34.81 -6.66
CA GLY A 417 -7.15 -35.59 -5.70
C GLY A 417 -6.77 -34.72 -4.50
N ALA A 418 -6.54 -35.34 -3.35
CA ALA A 418 -6.53 -34.65 -2.06
C ALA A 418 -5.50 -33.51 -1.89
N ASN A 419 -4.47 -33.39 -2.73
CA ASN A 419 -3.28 -32.60 -2.37
C ASN A 419 -2.65 -31.69 -3.45
N ASP A 420 -3.07 -31.73 -4.72
CA ASP A 420 -2.41 -30.90 -5.75
C ASP A 420 -3.46 -30.25 -6.66
N VAL A 421 -3.69 -28.95 -6.46
CA VAL A 421 -4.41 -28.11 -7.42
C VAL A 421 -3.36 -27.23 -8.09
N GLU A 422 -3.14 -27.43 -9.39
CA GLU A 422 -2.24 -26.56 -10.15
C GLU A 422 -2.97 -25.25 -10.50
N TRP A 423 -2.20 -24.18 -10.68
CA TRP A 423 -2.74 -22.91 -11.16
C TRP A 423 -3.42 -23.03 -12.53
N ALA A 424 -2.87 -23.89 -13.40
CA ALA A 424 -3.43 -24.20 -14.70
C ALA A 424 -4.80 -24.90 -14.62
N ASP A 425 -5.05 -25.68 -13.57
CA ASP A 425 -6.35 -26.33 -13.36
C ASP A 425 -7.40 -25.30 -12.97
N ILE A 426 -7.04 -24.33 -12.12
CA ILE A 426 -7.97 -23.30 -11.65
C ILE A 426 -8.49 -22.42 -12.79
N ALA A 427 -7.66 -22.13 -13.79
CA ALA A 427 -8.09 -21.40 -14.97
C ALA A 427 -9.18 -22.12 -15.78
N ARG A 428 -9.31 -23.44 -15.60
CA ARG A 428 -10.33 -24.30 -16.26
C ARG A 428 -11.58 -24.51 -15.41
N HIS A 429 -11.58 -24.02 -14.17
CA HIS A 429 -12.67 -24.24 -13.23
C HIS A 429 -13.48 -22.98 -12.96
N ASP A 430 -14.76 -23.17 -12.63
CA ASP A 430 -15.64 -22.09 -12.18
C ASP A 430 -15.23 -21.67 -10.77
N ALA A 431 -14.29 -20.73 -10.71
CA ALA A 431 -13.88 -20.07 -9.48
C ALA A 431 -14.91 -19.00 -9.08
N HIS A 432 -15.28 -19.00 -7.80
CA HIS A 432 -16.25 -18.07 -7.23
C HIS A 432 -15.67 -17.35 -6.00
N PRO A 433 -16.11 -16.10 -5.76
CA PRO A 433 -15.81 -15.39 -4.53
C PRO A 433 -16.24 -16.18 -3.31
N LEU A 434 -15.44 -16.08 -2.25
CA LEU A 434 -15.74 -16.66 -0.96
C LEU A 434 -16.46 -15.63 -0.09
N THR A 435 -17.60 -16.01 0.48
CA THR A 435 -18.38 -15.14 1.38
C THR A 435 -18.34 -15.62 2.83
N LEU A 436 -18.80 -14.78 3.77
CA LEU A 436 -18.94 -15.18 5.17
C LEU A 436 -19.93 -16.33 5.37
N ALA A 437 -20.99 -16.38 4.56
CA ALA A 437 -21.93 -17.50 4.57
C ALA A 437 -21.24 -18.80 4.14
N ASP A 438 -20.43 -18.74 3.08
CA ASP A 438 -19.68 -19.91 2.61
C ASP A 438 -18.70 -20.45 3.67
N LEU A 439 -18.02 -19.58 4.43
CA LEU A 439 -17.16 -20.01 5.53
C LEU A 439 -17.92 -20.70 6.66
N ARG A 440 -19.17 -20.31 6.90
CA ARG A 440 -20.02 -20.98 7.91
C ARG A 440 -20.47 -22.34 7.44
N ASP A 441 -20.91 -22.43 6.19
CA ASP A 441 -21.31 -23.71 5.59
C ASP A 441 -20.12 -24.68 5.57
N TRP A 442 -18.94 -24.17 5.20
CA TRP A 442 -17.69 -24.92 5.26
C TRP A 442 -17.36 -25.36 6.70
N SER A 443 -17.44 -24.46 7.67
CA SER A 443 -17.14 -24.75 9.08
C SER A 443 -18.09 -25.81 9.65
N ALA A 444 -19.39 -25.71 9.37
CA ALA A 444 -20.40 -26.67 9.76
C ALA A 444 -20.14 -28.06 9.14
N ALA A 445 -19.84 -28.10 7.84
CA ALA A 445 -19.52 -29.35 7.14
C ALA A 445 -18.24 -30.01 7.67
N GLN A 446 -17.20 -29.23 7.97
CA GLN A 446 -15.98 -29.77 8.55
C GLN A 446 -16.17 -30.23 10.01
N ALA A 447 -17.01 -29.55 10.77
CA ALA A 447 -17.30 -29.93 12.15
C ALA A 447 -18.01 -31.29 12.24
N GLN A 448 -18.93 -31.57 11.30
CA GLN A 448 -19.57 -32.89 11.19
C GLN A 448 -18.57 -34.00 10.89
N ARG A 449 -17.54 -33.73 10.05
CA ARG A 449 -16.51 -34.71 9.69
C ARG A 449 -15.50 -34.96 10.81
N LYS A 450 -15.06 -33.90 11.51
CA LYS A 450 -14.00 -33.97 12.52
C LYS A 450 -14.49 -34.11 13.96
N GLN A 451 -15.82 -34.08 14.17
CA GLN A 451 -16.45 -34.11 15.50
C GLN A 451 -15.97 -32.97 16.44
N ALA A 452 -15.55 -31.84 15.88
CA ALA A 452 -15.10 -30.66 16.63
C ALA A 452 -15.36 -29.37 15.83
N ALA A 453 -15.54 -28.23 16.49
CA ALA A 453 -15.74 -26.94 15.83
C ALA A 453 -14.57 -26.65 14.87
N ALA A 454 -14.87 -26.53 13.58
CA ALA A 454 -13.84 -26.31 12.56
C ALA A 454 -13.61 -24.81 12.36
N ILE A 455 -12.45 -24.33 12.80
CA ILE A 455 -12.02 -22.95 12.59
C ILE A 455 -11.62 -22.78 11.11
N PRO A 456 -12.16 -21.77 10.40
CA PRO A 456 -11.72 -21.45 9.04
C PRO A 456 -10.21 -21.22 8.95
N PRO A 457 -9.58 -21.56 7.82
CA PRO A 457 -8.21 -21.16 7.56
C PRO A 457 -8.08 -19.64 7.69
N GLN A 458 -7.11 -19.17 8.48
CA GLN A 458 -7.05 -17.76 8.85
C GLN A 458 -6.85 -16.82 7.64
N GLY A 459 -6.15 -17.27 6.59
CA GLY A 459 -6.06 -16.53 5.32
C GLY A 459 -7.43 -16.32 4.66
N ALA A 460 -8.29 -17.33 4.68
CA ALA A 460 -9.65 -17.24 4.15
C ALA A 460 -10.55 -16.34 5.01
N LEU A 461 -10.39 -16.40 6.33
CA LEU A 461 -11.12 -15.53 7.24
C LEU A 461 -10.74 -14.06 7.03
N ARG A 462 -9.43 -13.77 6.93
CA ARG A 462 -8.92 -12.43 6.59
C ARG A 462 -9.46 -11.91 5.26
N HIS A 463 -9.45 -12.75 4.23
CA HIS A 463 -10.02 -12.44 2.93
C HIS A 463 -11.49 -12.01 3.03
N VAL A 464 -12.30 -12.82 3.71
CA VAL A 464 -13.74 -12.57 3.87
C VAL A 464 -14.02 -11.35 4.74
N ILE A 465 -13.21 -11.08 5.76
CA ILE A 465 -13.32 -9.87 6.59
C ILE A 465 -13.24 -8.61 5.71
N ASP A 466 -12.24 -8.54 4.82
CA ASP A 466 -12.01 -7.36 3.99
C ASP A 466 -13.18 -7.07 3.05
N LYS A 467 -13.89 -8.11 2.60
CA LYS A 467 -15.01 -8.01 1.65
C LYS A 467 -16.39 -7.96 2.33
N THR A 468 -16.51 -8.35 3.59
CA THR A 468 -17.79 -8.35 4.32
C THR A 468 -18.07 -6.98 4.93
N ALA A 469 -19.32 -6.51 4.89
CA ALA A 469 -19.70 -5.22 5.49
C ALA A 469 -19.34 -5.16 7.00
N PRO A 470 -18.88 -4.00 7.52
CA PRO A 470 -18.41 -3.89 8.91
C PRO A 470 -19.44 -4.35 9.95
N ASP A 471 -20.71 -4.00 9.77
CA ASP A 471 -21.81 -4.36 10.65
C ASP A 471 -22.09 -5.87 10.67
N ARG A 472 -21.93 -6.53 9.50
CA ARG A 472 -21.96 -7.98 9.42
C ARG A 472 -20.76 -8.59 10.13
N CYS A 473 -19.53 -8.13 9.87
CA CYS A 473 -18.34 -8.62 10.57
C CYS A 473 -18.52 -8.62 12.10
N ALA A 474 -19.03 -7.51 12.66
CA ALA A 474 -19.25 -7.35 14.09
C ALA A 474 -20.27 -8.34 14.69
N ARG A 475 -21.32 -8.68 13.94
CA ARG A 475 -22.40 -9.56 14.43
C ARG A 475 -22.15 -11.03 14.13
N GLU A 476 -21.58 -11.29 12.96
CA GLU A 476 -21.67 -12.59 12.29
C GLU A 476 -20.41 -13.46 12.43
N ILE A 477 -19.23 -12.87 12.72
CA ILE A 477 -18.01 -13.65 12.92
C ILE A 477 -18.02 -14.30 14.32
N PRO A 478 -17.94 -15.64 14.42
CA PRO A 478 -17.86 -16.34 15.70
C PRO A 478 -16.54 -16.06 16.44
N VAL A 479 -16.58 -16.07 17.78
CA VAL A 479 -15.40 -15.81 18.62
C VAL A 479 -14.31 -16.83 18.41
N GLU A 480 -14.70 -18.08 18.25
CA GLU A 480 -13.84 -19.24 18.07
C GLU A 480 -13.04 -19.18 16.77
N TRP A 481 -13.47 -18.38 15.80
CA TRP A 481 -12.74 -18.20 14.55
C TRP A 481 -11.54 -17.26 14.67
N ILE A 482 -11.56 -16.41 15.69
CA ILE A 482 -10.50 -15.45 15.98
C ILE A 482 -9.56 -16.11 16.97
N THR A 483 -8.50 -16.72 16.43
CA THR A 483 -7.55 -17.48 17.24
C THR A 483 -6.51 -16.58 17.89
N ASP A 484 -6.24 -16.93 19.13
CA ASP A 484 -5.20 -16.46 20.04
C ASP A 484 -3.81 -16.18 19.47
N THR A 485 -3.43 -16.84 18.38
CA THR A 485 -2.11 -16.76 17.77
C THR A 485 -2.08 -15.92 16.50
N ASP A 486 -3.23 -15.43 16.03
CA ASP A 486 -3.34 -14.73 14.75
C ASP A 486 -3.66 -13.23 14.90
N GLN A 487 -2.61 -12.47 15.21
CA GLN A 487 -2.68 -11.01 15.31
C GLN A 487 -3.04 -10.33 13.98
N ALA A 488 -2.78 -10.98 12.84
CA ALA A 488 -3.11 -10.40 11.54
C ALA A 488 -4.62 -10.38 11.34
N THR A 489 -5.32 -11.45 11.73
CA THR A 489 -6.79 -11.50 11.70
C THR A 489 -7.42 -10.46 12.63
N HIS A 490 -6.90 -10.31 13.85
CA HIS A 490 -7.35 -9.26 14.78
C HIS A 490 -7.24 -7.85 14.20
N ARG A 491 -6.06 -7.52 13.66
CA ARG A 491 -5.83 -6.20 13.05
C ARG A 491 -6.75 -5.97 11.86
N ARG A 492 -6.87 -6.94 10.94
CA ARG A 492 -7.79 -6.81 9.80
C ARG A 492 -9.23 -6.60 10.24
N LEU A 493 -9.70 -7.33 11.25
CA LEU A 493 -11.04 -7.14 11.78
C LEU A 493 -11.20 -5.74 12.38
N ARG A 494 -10.27 -5.29 13.23
CA ARG A 494 -10.31 -3.95 13.82
C ARG A 494 -10.38 -2.87 12.74
N ASP A 495 -9.48 -2.94 11.78
CA ASP A 495 -9.35 -1.97 10.70
C ASP A 495 -10.63 -1.99 9.83
N ARG A 496 -11.21 -3.17 9.58
CA ARG A 496 -12.48 -3.30 8.86
C ARG A 496 -13.66 -2.70 9.61
N LEU A 497 -13.68 -2.82 10.93
CA LEU A 497 -14.71 -2.20 11.77
C LEU A 497 -14.55 -0.68 11.89
N GLY A 498 -13.41 -0.12 11.45
CA GLY A 498 -13.09 1.30 11.60
C GLY A 498 -12.97 1.73 13.06
N LEU A 499 -12.60 0.80 13.95
CA LEU A 499 -12.51 1.06 15.38
C LEU A 499 -11.07 1.37 15.79
N GLU A 500 -10.87 2.55 16.36
CA GLU A 500 -9.64 2.87 17.08
C GLU A 500 -9.44 1.91 18.27
N LEU A 501 -8.20 1.81 18.77
CA LEU A 501 -7.81 0.87 19.83
C LEU A 501 -8.78 0.84 21.03
N PRO A 502 -9.23 1.98 21.60
CA PRO A 502 -10.14 1.96 22.75
C PRO A 502 -11.52 1.40 22.41
N ALA A 503 -12.11 1.81 21.28
CA ALA A 503 -13.42 1.34 20.85
C ALA A 503 -13.38 -0.15 20.49
N TYR A 504 -12.28 -0.61 19.88
CA TYR A 504 -12.06 -2.02 19.61
C TYR A 504 -11.91 -2.83 20.91
N ALA A 505 -11.20 -2.30 21.92
CA ALA A 505 -11.08 -2.96 23.21
C ALA A 505 -12.44 -3.10 23.91
N VAL A 506 -13.31 -2.10 23.82
CA VAL A 506 -14.70 -2.21 24.32
C VAL A 506 -15.51 -3.24 23.54
N TYR A 507 -15.39 -3.25 22.21
CA TYR A 507 -15.99 -4.27 21.37
C TYR A 507 -15.56 -5.68 21.80
N LEU A 508 -14.25 -5.89 22.03
CA LEU A 508 -13.72 -7.14 22.57
C LEU A 508 -14.24 -7.41 23.99
N GLN A 509 -14.31 -6.42 24.87
CA GLN A 509 -14.81 -6.61 26.24
C GLN A 509 -16.24 -7.15 26.26
N HIS A 510 -17.11 -6.62 25.41
CA HIS A 510 -18.51 -7.04 25.35
C HIS A 510 -18.72 -8.33 24.60
N ARG A 511 -17.99 -8.52 23.50
CA ARG A 511 -18.21 -9.66 22.60
C ARG A 511 -17.31 -10.83 22.96
N TRP A 512 -16.02 -10.59 23.18
CA TRP A 512 -14.95 -11.60 23.29
C TRP A 512 -13.95 -11.29 24.44
N PRO A 513 -14.37 -11.39 25.73
CA PRO A 513 -13.55 -10.96 26.87
C PRO A 513 -12.14 -11.59 26.92
N ALA A 514 -12.01 -12.86 26.51
CA ALA A 514 -10.71 -13.55 26.46
C ALA A 514 -9.72 -12.92 25.47
N GLN A 515 -10.21 -12.32 24.38
CA GLN A 515 -9.37 -11.65 23.39
C GLN A 515 -8.92 -10.25 23.85
N LEU A 516 -9.68 -9.60 24.73
CA LEU A 516 -9.24 -8.35 25.35
C LEU A 516 -7.94 -8.54 26.12
N ASP A 517 -7.80 -9.65 26.85
CA ASP A 517 -6.60 -9.93 27.66
C ASP A 517 -5.32 -10.03 26.82
N LYS A 518 -5.45 -10.50 25.58
CA LYS A 518 -4.33 -10.56 24.63
C LYS A 518 -4.02 -9.20 24.05
N LEU A 519 -5.04 -8.46 23.63
CA LEU A 519 -4.85 -7.08 23.18
C LEU A 519 -4.12 -6.26 24.26
N VAL A 520 -4.48 -6.47 25.53
CA VAL A 520 -3.80 -5.89 26.68
C VAL A 520 -2.33 -6.31 26.74
N GLY A 521 -2.03 -7.61 26.71
CA GLY A 521 -0.64 -8.10 26.71
C GLY A 521 0.19 -7.63 25.50
N GLU A 522 -0.44 -7.45 24.34
CA GLU A 522 0.19 -6.87 23.16
C GLU A 522 0.54 -5.39 23.37
N CYS A 523 -0.38 -4.62 23.95
CA CYS A 523 -0.13 -3.24 24.29
C CYS A 523 1.03 -3.12 25.29
N GLU A 524 1.12 -4.02 26.28
CA GLU A 524 2.26 -4.08 27.22
C GLU A 524 3.58 -4.40 26.49
N GLN A 525 3.58 -5.41 25.60
CA GLN A 525 4.77 -5.77 24.82
C GLN A 525 5.23 -4.67 23.88
N GLN A 526 4.28 -3.96 23.26
CA GLN A 526 4.55 -2.83 22.37
C GLN A 526 4.83 -1.54 23.13
N ARG A 527 4.67 -1.54 24.46
CA ARG A 527 4.76 -0.37 25.34
C ARG A 527 3.86 0.77 24.86
N VAL A 528 2.63 0.43 24.49
CA VAL A 528 1.58 1.43 24.22
C VAL A 528 1.31 2.14 25.54
N ASP A 529 1.66 3.42 25.61
CA ASP A 529 1.46 4.22 26.79
C ASP A 529 0.06 4.84 26.84
N LEU A 530 -0.23 5.49 27.96
CA LEU A 530 -1.53 6.08 28.21
C LEU A 530 -1.82 7.29 27.32
N GLN A 531 -0.79 8.01 26.86
CA GLN A 531 -0.92 9.17 25.99
C GLN A 531 -1.29 8.72 24.56
N GLU A 532 -0.70 7.63 24.09
CA GLU A 532 -1.06 6.99 22.81
C GLU A 532 -2.50 6.47 22.86
N LEU A 533 -2.88 5.76 23.93
CA LEU A 533 -4.25 5.26 24.13
C LEU A 533 -5.27 6.41 24.16
N TYR A 534 -4.93 7.51 24.84
CA TYR A 534 -5.75 8.72 24.91
C TYR A 534 -5.86 9.44 23.56
N GLY A 535 -4.76 9.54 22.81
CA GLY A 535 -4.77 10.09 21.45
C GLY A 535 -5.65 9.28 20.50
N ALA A 536 -5.60 7.94 20.58
CA ALA A 536 -6.50 7.06 19.83
C ALA A 536 -7.96 7.24 20.27
N TYR A 537 -8.19 7.44 21.57
CA TYR A 537 -9.51 7.74 22.08
C TYR A 537 -10.09 9.03 21.46
N LYS A 538 -9.30 10.10 21.34
CA LYS A 538 -9.73 11.39 20.77
C LYS A 538 -10.07 11.34 19.28
N ARG A 539 -9.50 10.37 18.55
CA ARG A 539 -9.74 10.19 17.12
C ARG A 539 -10.98 9.34 16.81
N GLN A 540 -11.69 8.82 17.82
CA GLN A 540 -12.86 7.99 17.60
C GLN A 540 -13.95 8.73 16.81
N PRO A 541 -14.45 8.16 15.70
CA PRO A 541 -15.58 8.74 14.99
C PRO A 541 -16.88 8.52 15.78
N GLY A 542 -17.70 9.56 15.91
CA GLY A 542 -19.04 9.46 16.52
C GLY A 542 -19.04 9.44 18.05
N ARG A 543 -19.83 8.54 18.66
CA ARG A 543 -19.91 8.44 20.14
C ARG A 543 -18.64 7.79 20.66
N THR A 544 -17.79 8.60 21.26
CA THR A 544 -16.58 8.13 21.92
C THR A 544 -16.92 7.17 23.06
N VAL A 545 -16.13 6.12 23.22
CA VAL A 545 -16.28 5.15 24.31
C VAL A 545 -14.99 5.03 25.10
N LEU A 546 -15.10 4.98 26.43
CA LEU A 546 -13.97 4.76 27.32
C LEU A 546 -13.39 3.35 27.12
N PRO A 547 -12.05 3.20 27.06
CA PRO A 547 -11.45 1.88 27.03
C PRO A 547 -11.73 1.07 28.30
N PRO A 548 -11.66 -0.27 28.24
CA PRO A 548 -11.74 -1.09 29.42
C PRO A 548 -10.65 -0.73 30.44
N LEU A 549 -10.99 -0.69 31.72
CA LEU A 549 -10.05 -0.39 32.82
C LEU A 549 -8.77 -1.25 32.73
N LYS A 550 -8.91 -2.52 32.36
CA LYS A 550 -7.77 -3.44 32.22
C LYS A 550 -6.74 -2.94 31.20
N LEU A 551 -7.19 -2.37 30.08
CA LEU A 551 -6.29 -1.79 29.07
C LEU A 551 -5.65 -0.50 29.57
N VAL A 552 -6.41 0.36 30.25
CA VAL A 552 -5.87 1.57 30.89
C VAL A 552 -4.75 1.22 31.86
N LEU A 553 -4.97 0.25 32.74
CA LEU A 553 -3.98 -0.18 33.74
C LEU A 553 -2.71 -0.78 33.11
N ALA A 554 -2.81 -1.39 31.94
CA ALA A 554 -1.67 -1.94 31.21
C ALA A 554 -0.86 -0.85 30.49
N CYS A 555 -1.54 0.17 29.96
CA CYS A 555 -0.91 1.34 29.34
C CYS A 555 -0.37 2.36 30.36
N MET A 556 -0.63 2.18 31.66
CA MET A 556 -0.07 3.01 32.73
C MET A 556 1.42 2.69 32.94
N ASP A 557 2.29 3.34 32.17
CA ASP A 557 3.73 3.35 32.46
C ASP A 557 4.03 4.38 33.56
N LEU A 558 4.18 3.88 34.80
CA LEU A 558 4.49 4.70 35.98
C LEU A 558 5.92 5.27 35.97
N THR A 559 6.75 4.93 34.98
CA THR A 559 8.02 5.63 34.74
C THR A 559 7.76 7.08 34.32
N TYR A 560 6.62 7.35 33.68
CA TYR A 560 6.16 8.68 33.24
C TYR A 560 4.92 9.10 34.03
N THR A 561 5.07 9.25 35.35
CA THR A 561 3.95 9.47 36.27
C THR A 561 3.18 10.76 35.94
N ASP A 562 3.84 11.82 35.48
CA ASP A 562 3.19 13.09 35.10
C ASP A 562 2.24 12.94 33.91
N HIS A 563 2.61 12.15 32.90
CA HIS A 563 1.75 11.85 31.75
C HIS A 563 0.53 11.04 32.19
N CYS A 564 0.73 10.05 33.07
CA CYS A 564 -0.37 9.28 33.65
C CYS A 564 -1.32 10.18 34.44
N VAL A 565 -0.82 11.08 35.29
CA VAL A 565 -1.62 12.05 36.06
C VAL A 565 -2.39 12.99 35.13
N GLY A 566 -1.72 13.51 34.09
CA GLY A 566 -2.30 14.41 33.11
C GLY A 566 -3.49 13.80 32.38
N VAL A 567 -3.42 12.52 32.03
CA VAL A 567 -4.48 11.81 31.31
C VAL A 567 -5.56 11.27 32.28
N LEU A 568 -5.17 10.74 33.45
CA LEU A 568 -6.09 10.08 34.40
C LEU A 568 -6.86 11.05 35.30
N LYS A 569 -6.47 12.32 35.38
CA LYS A 569 -7.27 13.34 36.11
C LYS A 569 -8.66 13.51 35.50
N HIS A 570 -8.86 12.99 34.31
CA HIS A 570 -10.13 12.99 33.60
C HIS A 570 -10.86 11.64 33.60
N TRP A 571 -10.24 10.60 34.16
CA TRP A 571 -10.83 9.26 34.27
C TRP A 571 -11.82 9.22 35.44
N PRO A 572 -12.88 8.38 35.39
CA PRO A 572 -13.71 8.11 36.57
C PRO A 572 -12.89 7.71 37.79
N ALA A 573 -13.39 8.00 38.99
CA ALA A 573 -12.72 7.54 40.20
C ALA A 573 -12.67 6.00 40.24
N ASP A 574 -11.47 5.44 40.36
CA ASP A 574 -11.23 4.00 40.40
C ASP A 574 -10.18 3.66 41.47
N ALA A 575 -10.48 2.67 42.30
CA ALA A 575 -9.66 2.32 43.45
C ALA A 575 -8.29 1.75 43.06
N GLU A 576 -8.19 1.04 41.93
CA GLU A 576 -6.94 0.44 41.48
C GLU A 576 -6.01 1.49 40.88
N ILE A 577 -6.56 2.41 40.09
CA ILE A 577 -5.80 3.58 39.59
C ILE A 577 -5.28 4.41 40.76
N ASP A 578 -6.14 4.71 41.72
CA ASP A 578 -5.78 5.48 42.91
C ASP A 578 -4.69 4.78 43.73
N ARG A 579 -4.78 3.46 43.88
CA ARG A 579 -3.78 2.66 44.58
C ARG A 579 -2.42 2.69 43.89
N ARG A 580 -2.39 2.60 42.55
CA ARG A 580 -1.13 2.64 41.78
C ARG A 580 -0.48 4.01 41.81
N LEU A 581 -1.26 5.08 41.60
CA LEU A 581 -0.75 6.46 41.65
C LEU A 581 -0.33 6.87 43.06
N GLY A 582 -1.10 6.51 44.08
CA GLY A 582 -0.79 6.83 45.48
C GLY A 582 0.47 6.15 46.02
N ARG A 583 0.98 5.10 45.35
CA ARG A 583 2.28 4.48 45.67
C ARG A 583 3.47 5.22 45.02
N ARG A 584 3.22 6.07 44.04
CA ARG A 584 4.25 6.77 43.25
C ARG A 584 4.32 8.26 43.56
N LEU A 585 3.16 8.89 43.75
CA LEU A 585 3.03 10.30 44.08
C LEU A 585 3.21 10.52 45.59
N ASN A 586 3.73 11.69 45.96
CA ASN A 586 3.69 12.10 47.35
C ASN A 586 2.25 12.48 47.78
N VAL A 587 2.03 12.62 49.09
CA VAL A 587 0.69 12.87 49.65
C VAL A 587 0.04 14.14 49.08
N PHE A 588 0.82 15.19 48.83
CA PHE A 588 0.31 16.46 48.30
C PHE A 588 -0.02 16.37 46.81
N GLU A 589 0.84 15.75 46.02
CA GLU A 589 0.60 15.50 44.58
C GLU A 589 -0.64 14.63 44.37
N PHE A 590 -0.78 13.57 45.17
CA PHE A 590 -1.93 12.68 45.08
C PHE A 590 -3.23 13.36 45.53
N ALA A 591 -3.18 14.18 46.58
CA ALA A 591 -4.32 14.99 47.01
C ALA A 591 -4.72 16.01 45.91
N HIS A 592 -3.74 16.69 45.31
CA HIS A 592 -3.95 17.61 44.20
C HIS A 592 -4.58 16.91 42.98
N PHE A 593 -4.08 15.74 42.60
CA PHE A 593 -4.67 14.89 41.56
C PHE A 593 -6.14 14.57 41.86
N LYS A 594 -6.45 14.10 43.08
CA LYS A 594 -7.83 13.77 43.47
C LYS A 594 -8.75 14.99 43.42
N LEU A 595 -8.30 16.15 43.92
CA LEU A 595 -9.07 17.39 43.87
C LEU A 595 -9.32 17.83 42.43
N THR A 596 -8.30 17.78 41.58
CA THR A 596 -8.41 18.13 40.15
C THR A 596 -9.41 17.22 39.45
N ARG A 597 -9.34 15.91 39.69
CA ARG A 597 -10.30 14.93 39.14
C ARG A 597 -11.72 15.15 39.63
N LEU A 598 -11.90 15.41 40.93
CA LEU A 598 -13.21 15.72 41.50
C LEU A 598 -13.80 17.01 40.90
N ALA A 599 -13.01 18.07 40.80
CA ALA A 599 -13.43 19.33 40.19
C ALA A 599 -13.83 19.14 38.72
N TYR A 600 -13.07 18.33 37.97
CA TYR A 600 -13.38 18.00 36.58
C TYR A 600 -14.70 17.22 36.45
N LEU A 601 -14.87 16.14 37.22
CA LEU A 601 -16.11 15.34 37.20
C LEU A 601 -17.33 16.17 37.67
N ALA A 602 -17.12 17.12 38.58
CA ALA A 602 -18.18 18.01 39.04
C ALA A 602 -18.61 19.04 38.00
N SER A 603 -17.69 19.53 37.15
CA SER A 603 -17.99 20.48 36.07
C SER A 603 -18.52 19.82 34.80
N HIS A 604 -18.43 18.49 34.69
CA HIS A 604 -18.84 17.69 33.54
C HIS A 604 -19.96 16.70 33.89
N LYS A 605 -20.80 17.03 34.89
CA LYS A 605 -21.85 16.14 35.44
C LYS A 605 -22.87 15.66 34.42
N ASP A 606 -23.23 16.49 33.43
CA ASP A 606 -24.23 16.16 32.41
C ASP A 606 -23.63 15.32 31.25
N SER A 607 -22.29 15.27 31.17
CA SER A 607 -21.54 14.29 30.39
C SER A 607 -21.02 13.20 31.34
N VAL A 608 -21.90 12.31 31.80
CA VAL A 608 -21.52 11.05 32.45
C VAL A 608 -20.35 10.45 31.65
N PRO A 609 -19.24 9.98 32.28
CA PRO A 609 -17.98 9.71 31.59
C PRO A 609 -18.11 8.44 30.77
N GLN A 610 -18.77 8.56 29.62
CA GLN A 610 -18.66 7.65 28.50
C GLN A 610 -17.56 8.13 27.55
N ALA A 611 -16.99 9.29 27.85
CA ALA A 611 -15.96 9.96 27.09
C ALA A 611 -14.77 10.32 28.01
N TRP A 612 -13.55 9.98 27.59
CA TRP A 612 -12.32 10.65 28.01
C TRP A 612 -12.41 12.08 27.40
N PRO A 613 -12.11 13.19 28.06
CA PRO A 613 -12.08 14.49 27.35
C PRO A 613 -11.02 14.55 26.26
#